data_AF-A0A814JUP8-F1
#
_entry.id   AF-A0A814JUP8-F1
#
_cell.length_a   1.000
_cell.length_b   1.000
_cell.length_c   1.000
_cell.angle_alpha   90.00
_cell.angle_beta   90.00
_cell.angle_gamma   90.00
#
_symmetry.space_group_name_H-M   'P 1'
#
loop_
_entity.id
_entity.type
_entity.pdbx_description
1 polymer ?
#
loop_
_entity_poly.entity_id
_entity_poly.type
_entity_poly.pdbx_seq_one_letter_code
_entity_poly.pdbx_strand_id
1 'polypeptide(L)'
;MLISLYNYLFRSKIVPKASKILRCYIRQRNYPPWTSYFIRQYDCLNDQFGKSHFEFDVDGRNYHILRTGCFPYIKYHCTQRIKTNDLYYENRLYTYFKIFNLGIPTLMYGLAAIFLIRHYEIVNINQYSSVKIYFLIKENYDASY
;
A
#
# COMPACT_ATOMS: atom_id res chain seq x y z
N MET A 1 -30.37 0.51 -22.52
CA MET A 1 -30.01 1.54 -21.51
C MET A 1 -29.46 0.95 -20.20
N LEU A 2 -30.12 -0.04 -19.59
CA LEU A 2 -29.66 -0.69 -18.34
C LEU A 2 -28.30 -1.41 -18.46
N ILE A 3 -28.02 -2.10 -19.56
CA ILE A 3 -26.73 -2.75 -19.81
C ILE A 3 -25.58 -1.73 -19.93
N SER A 4 -25.85 -0.55 -20.50
CA SER A 4 -24.87 0.54 -20.61
C SER A 4 -24.58 1.18 -19.25
N LEU A 5 -25.59 1.27 -18.38
CA LEU A 5 -25.44 1.78 -17.02
C LEU A 5 -24.70 0.77 -16.12
N TYR A 6 -25.00 -0.52 -16.28
CA TYR A 6 -24.28 -1.61 -15.62
C TYR A 6 -22.81 -1.65 -16.06
N ASN A 7 -22.52 -1.56 -17.37
CA ASN A 7 -21.13 -1.50 -17.87
C ASN A 7 -20.42 -0.18 -17.52
N TYR A 8 -21.14 0.89 -17.21
CA TYR A 8 -20.57 2.15 -16.69
C TYR A 8 -20.24 2.05 -15.20
N LEU A 9 -21.15 1.48 -14.39
CA LEU A 9 -20.99 1.26 -12.95
C LEU A 9 -20.02 0.12 -12.61
N PHE A 10 -19.99 -0.91 -13.44
CA PHE A 10 -19.15 -2.11 -13.36
C PHE A 10 -18.16 -2.19 -14.52
N ARG A 11 -17.73 -1.05 -15.05
CA ARG A 11 -16.56 -1.03 -15.93
C ARG A 11 -15.43 -1.67 -15.13
N SER A 12 -15.00 -2.87 -15.51
CA SER A 12 -13.87 -3.54 -14.88
C SER A 12 -12.63 -2.71 -15.21
N LYS A 13 -12.40 -1.67 -14.39
CA LYS A 13 -11.13 -0.97 -14.38
C LYS A 13 -10.12 -2.06 -14.10
N ILE A 14 -9.26 -2.35 -15.07
CA ILE A 14 -8.12 -3.25 -14.87
C ILE A 14 -7.23 -2.54 -13.87
N VAL A 15 -7.47 -2.81 -12.59
CA VAL A 15 -6.72 -2.22 -11.48
C VAL A 15 -5.44 -3.05 -11.30
N PRO A 16 -4.28 -2.41 -11.18
CA PRO A 16 -3.03 -3.12 -10.98
C PRO A 16 -2.99 -3.75 -9.60
N LYS A 17 -2.20 -4.83 -9.48
CA LYS A 17 -1.91 -5.47 -8.18
C LYS A 17 -1.20 -4.48 -7.25
N ALA A 18 -1.54 -4.51 -5.97
CA ALA A 18 -0.89 -3.69 -4.95
C ALA A 18 0.62 -3.97 -4.87
N SER A 19 1.02 -5.24 -5.01
CA SER A 19 2.44 -5.62 -5.13
C SER A 19 3.15 -4.97 -6.33
N LYS A 20 2.45 -4.84 -7.46
CA LYS A 20 3.00 -4.19 -8.67
C LYS A 20 3.16 -2.69 -8.46
N ILE A 21 2.17 -2.03 -7.84
CA ILE A 21 2.26 -0.61 -7.47
C ILE A 21 3.46 -0.38 -6.56
N LEU A 22 3.60 -1.18 -5.50
CA LEU A 22 4.73 -1.11 -4.56
C LEU A 22 6.07 -1.22 -5.28
N ARG A 23 6.24 -2.22 -6.16
CA ARG A 23 7.46 -2.42 -6.93
C ARG A 23 7.76 -1.24 -7.87
N CYS A 24 6.75 -0.79 -8.63
CA CYS A 24 6.90 0.35 -9.53
C CYS A 24 7.26 1.64 -8.78
N TYR A 25 6.64 1.88 -7.62
CA TYR A 25 6.90 3.05 -6.80
C TYR A 25 8.33 3.06 -6.25
N ILE A 26 8.78 1.93 -5.66
CA ILE A 26 10.16 1.80 -5.16
C ILE A 26 11.19 2.07 -6.27
N ARG A 27 10.96 1.52 -7.47
CA ARG A 27 11.81 1.78 -8.65
C ARG A 27 11.78 3.24 -9.08
N GLN A 28 10.60 3.84 -9.16
CA GLN A 28 10.40 5.24 -9.55
C GLN A 28 11.11 6.21 -8.58
N ARG A 29 11.18 5.85 -7.30
CA ARG A 29 11.90 6.59 -6.25
C ARG A 29 13.37 6.21 -6.11
N ASN A 30 13.93 5.46 -7.06
CA ASN A 30 15.31 5.00 -7.07
C ASN A 30 15.72 4.25 -5.77
N TYR A 31 14.87 3.31 -5.33
CA TYR A 31 15.12 2.45 -4.17
C TYR A 31 15.35 3.24 -2.87
N PRO A 32 14.33 3.96 -2.36
CA PRO A 32 14.48 4.76 -1.15
C PRO A 32 14.80 3.86 0.05
N PRO A 33 15.56 4.35 1.05
CA PRO A 33 15.86 3.59 2.26
C PRO A 33 14.60 3.30 3.09
N TRP A 34 13.61 4.19 3.06
CA TRP A 34 12.30 3.99 3.67
C TRP A 34 11.23 4.79 2.93
N THR A 35 9.97 4.38 3.05
CA THR A 35 8.82 5.15 2.54
C THR A 35 7.51 4.68 3.20
N SER A 36 6.55 5.58 3.40
CA SER A 36 5.22 5.30 3.93
C SER A 36 4.15 6.08 3.16
N TYR A 37 3.25 5.33 2.55
CA TYR A 37 2.21 5.88 1.70
C TYR A 37 0.91 5.08 1.81
N PHE A 38 -0.14 5.60 1.19
CA PHE A 38 -1.48 5.02 1.17
C PHE A 38 -1.90 4.79 -0.27
N ILE A 39 -2.61 3.69 -0.49
CA ILE A 39 -3.27 3.39 -1.76
C ILE A 39 -4.77 3.31 -1.48
N ARG A 40 -5.62 3.92 -2.31
CA ARG A 40 -7.07 3.69 -2.21
C ARG A 40 -7.37 2.25 -2.59
N GLN A 41 -8.18 1.56 -1.79
CA GLN A 41 -8.56 0.17 -2.05
C GLN A 41 -9.24 0.00 -3.41
N TYR A 42 -9.96 1.03 -3.88
CA TYR A 42 -10.60 1.05 -5.20
C TYR A 42 -9.62 1.16 -6.39
N ASP A 43 -8.40 1.64 -6.18
CA ASP A 43 -7.42 1.86 -7.25
C ASP A 43 -6.45 0.68 -7.45
N CYS A 44 -6.56 -0.39 -6.66
CA CYS A 44 -5.66 -1.53 -6.75
C CYS A 44 -6.35 -2.85 -6.39
N LEU A 45 -5.90 -3.94 -7.03
CA LEU A 45 -6.24 -5.29 -6.56
C LEU A 45 -5.36 -5.64 -5.35
N ASN A 46 -5.98 -5.93 -4.23
CA ASN A 46 -5.30 -6.27 -2.98
C ASN A 46 -4.81 -7.73 -2.97
N ASP A 47 -3.74 -8.01 -3.73
CA ASP A 47 -3.12 -9.33 -3.83
C ASP A 47 -2.24 -9.72 -2.63
N GLN A 48 -2.10 -8.81 -1.67
CA GLN A 48 -1.35 -8.99 -0.42
C GLN A 48 -2.27 -9.10 0.80
N PHE A 49 -3.58 -9.27 0.60
CA PHE A 49 -4.56 -9.40 1.68
C PHE A 49 -4.16 -10.47 2.71
N GLY A 50 -4.41 -10.20 3.99
CA GLY A 50 -3.98 -11.07 5.10
C GLY A 50 -2.51 -10.93 5.50
N LYS A 51 -1.66 -10.28 4.69
CA LYS A 51 -0.28 -9.95 5.08
C LYS A 51 -0.20 -8.57 5.71
N SER A 52 0.30 -8.54 6.94
CA SER A 52 0.52 -7.35 7.76
C SER A 52 2.00 -7.00 7.90
N HIS A 53 2.89 -8.00 8.02
CA HIS A 53 4.34 -7.78 8.05
C HIS A 53 5.03 -8.86 7.20
N PHE A 54 5.78 -8.48 6.18
CA PHE A 54 6.42 -9.44 5.28
C PHE A 54 7.62 -8.84 4.55
N GLU A 55 8.51 -9.71 4.08
CA GLU A 55 9.61 -9.35 3.19
C GLU A 55 9.14 -9.20 1.74
N PHE A 56 9.68 -8.20 1.05
CA PHE A 56 9.36 -7.92 -0.34
C PHE A 56 10.62 -7.55 -1.12
N ASP A 57 11.02 -8.42 -2.05
CA ASP A 57 12.16 -8.18 -2.93
C ASP A 57 11.79 -7.28 -4.12
N VAL A 58 12.62 -6.25 -4.32
CA VAL A 58 12.60 -5.37 -5.48
C VAL A 58 14.00 -5.31 -6.07
N ASP A 59 14.20 -6.09 -7.14
CA ASP A 59 15.45 -6.12 -7.93
C ASP A 59 16.70 -6.41 -7.10
N GLY A 60 16.59 -7.39 -6.19
CA GLY A 60 17.69 -7.80 -5.30
C GLY A 60 17.84 -6.94 -4.05
N ARG A 61 16.95 -5.95 -3.83
CA ARG A 61 16.86 -5.19 -2.57
C ARG A 61 15.66 -5.65 -1.78
N ASN A 62 15.92 -6.11 -0.55
CA ASN A 62 14.86 -6.53 0.36
C ASN A 62 14.25 -5.35 1.12
N TYR A 63 12.93 -5.32 1.14
CA TYR A 63 12.14 -4.37 1.92
C TYR A 63 11.30 -5.11 2.95
N HIS A 64 11.36 -4.65 4.19
CA HIS A 64 10.40 -5.04 5.21
C HIS A 64 9.14 -4.18 5.02
N ILE A 65 8.02 -4.83 4.77
CA ILE A 65 6.74 -4.18 4.51
C ILE A 65 5.83 -4.37 5.71
N LEU A 66 5.61 -3.29 6.44
CA LEU A 66 4.53 -3.19 7.43
C LEU A 66 3.30 -2.56 6.76
N ARG A 67 2.20 -3.31 6.76
CA ARG A 67 1.00 -3.00 6.01
C ARG A 67 -0.24 -3.12 6.87
N THR A 68 -1.17 -2.19 6.67
CA THR A 68 -2.50 -2.31 7.26
C THR A 68 -3.58 -1.92 6.26
N GLY A 69 -4.64 -2.71 6.19
CA GLY A 69 -5.87 -2.29 5.53
C GLY A 69 -6.61 -1.34 6.47
N CYS A 70 -6.82 -0.09 6.04
CA CYS A 70 -7.46 0.96 6.83
C CYS A 70 -8.46 1.69 5.94
N PHE A 71 -9.70 1.18 5.87
CA PHE A 71 -10.71 1.62 4.90
C PHE A 71 -10.89 3.15 4.92
N PRO A 72 -10.87 3.84 3.76
CA PRO A 72 -10.89 3.32 2.38
C PRO A 72 -9.51 3.05 1.75
N TYR A 73 -8.44 3.07 2.55
CA TYR A 73 -7.05 2.95 2.10
C TYR A 73 -6.39 1.63 2.50
N ILE A 74 -5.20 1.40 1.94
CA ILE A 74 -4.20 0.43 2.39
C ILE A 74 -2.95 1.26 2.68
N LYS A 75 -2.50 1.24 3.94
CA LYS A 75 -1.23 1.88 4.30
C LYS A 75 -0.08 0.90 4.10
N TYR A 76 0.98 1.42 3.51
CA TYR A 76 2.30 0.81 3.43
C TYR A 76 3.29 1.62 4.27
N HIS A 77 4.17 0.89 4.93
CA HIS A 77 5.40 1.40 5.50
C HIS A 77 6.49 0.41 5.12
N CYS A 78 7.45 0.88 4.33
CA CYS A 78 8.48 0.08 3.70
C CYS A 78 9.82 0.57 4.23
N THR A 79 10.67 -0.34 4.69
CA THR A 79 12.04 -0.02 5.09
C THR A 79 12.98 -1.00 4.40
N GLN A 80 13.98 -0.48 3.71
CA GLN A 80 15.02 -1.31 3.10
C GLN A 80 15.87 -1.89 4.23
N ARG A 81 16.01 -3.22 4.28
CA ARG A 81 16.85 -3.90 5.27
C ARG A 81 17.53 -5.10 4.66
N ILE A 82 18.67 -5.46 5.26
CA ILE A 82 19.30 -6.75 5.00
C ILE A 82 18.32 -7.84 5.44
N LYS A 83 18.23 -8.90 4.65
CA LYS A 83 17.38 -10.05 4.94
C LYS A 83 17.73 -10.59 6.33
N THR A 84 16.75 -10.55 7.24
CA THR A 84 16.91 -10.97 8.64
C THR A 84 15.75 -11.91 8.99
N ASN A 85 15.78 -12.54 10.18
CA ASN A 85 14.88 -13.64 10.57
C ASN A 85 13.41 -13.47 10.16
N ASP A 86 12.75 -14.61 9.90
CA ASP A 86 11.36 -14.70 9.47
C ASP A 86 10.40 -13.80 10.26
N LEU A 87 9.83 -12.80 9.57
CA LEU A 87 8.79 -11.89 10.07
C LEU A 87 7.43 -12.58 10.33
N TYR A 88 7.40 -13.90 10.26
CA TYR A 88 6.20 -14.73 10.35
C TYR A 88 5.48 -14.55 11.69
N TYR A 89 6.23 -14.54 12.80
CA TYR A 89 5.66 -14.38 14.14
C TYR A 89 5.02 -13.00 14.32
N GLU A 90 5.72 -11.96 13.89
CA GLU A 90 5.20 -10.58 13.94
C GLU A 90 3.92 -10.43 13.11
N ASN A 91 3.90 -11.01 11.90
CA ASN A 91 2.71 -11.01 11.05
C ASN A 91 1.50 -11.66 11.74
N ARG A 92 1.70 -12.79 12.43
CA ARG A 92 0.64 -13.46 13.19
C ARG A 92 0.18 -12.64 14.38
N LEU A 93 1.10 -12.04 15.13
CA LEU A 93 0.77 -11.18 16.27
C LEU A 93 -0.10 -10.00 15.83
N TYR A 94 0.28 -9.29 14.75
CA TYR A 94 -0.54 -8.20 14.22
C TYR A 94 -1.91 -8.66 13.74
N THR A 95 -1.99 -9.84 13.13
CA THR A 95 -3.26 -10.41 12.68
C THR A 95 -4.15 -10.75 13.87
N TYR A 96 -3.59 -11.36 14.92
CA TYR A 96 -4.29 -11.65 16.17
C TYR A 96 -4.85 -10.36 16.81
N PHE A 97 -4.03 -9.32 16.95
CA PHE A 97 -4.49 -8.04 17.52
C PHE A 97 -5.60 -7.38 16.71
N LYS A 98 -5.55 -7.46 15.38
CA LYS A 98 -6.63 -6.96 14.51
C LYS A 98 -7.94 -7.70 14.76
N ILE A 99 -7.90 -9.02 14.88
CA ILE A 99 -9.08 -9.84 15.16
C ILE A 99 -9.62 -9.55 16.56
N PHE A 100 -8.75 -9.53 17.57
CA PHE A 100 -9.12 -9.27 18.96
C PHE A 100 -9.81 -7.91 19.14
N ASN A 101 -9.33 -6.88 18.43
CA ASN A 101 -9.91 -5.54 18.46
C ASN A 101 -10.98 -5.31 17.37
N LEU A 102 -11.49 -6.38 16.73
CA LEU A 102 -12.51 -6.31 15.67
C LEU A 102 -12.17 -5.33 14.53
N GLY A 103 -10.88 -5.09 14.28
CA GLY A 103 -10.41 -4.13 13.28
C GLY A 103 -10.70 -2.66 13.60
N ILE A 104 -11.26 -2.31 14.77
CA ILE A 104 -11.63 -0.93 15.13
C ILE A 104 -10.44 0.04 15.00
N PRO A 105 -9.23 -0.26 15.50
CA PRO A 105 -8.09 0.64 15.34
C PRO A 105 -7.73 0.89 13.87
N THR A 106 -7.88 -0.13 13.02
CA THR A 106 -7.58 0.00 11.59
C THR A 106 -8.61 0.84 10.84
N LEU A 107 -9.88 0.77 11.25
CA LEU A 107 -10.95 1.61 10.70
C LEU A 107 -10.78 3.07 11.13
N MET A 108 -10.55 3.32 12.42
CA MET A 108 -10.30 4.67 12.94
C MET A 108 -9.10 5.31 12.25
N TYR A 109 -8.05 4.54 12.01
CA TYR A 109 -6.89 5.01 11.29
C TYR A 109 -7.21 5.38 9.83
N GLY A 110 -8.06 4.59 9.16
CA GLY A 110 -8.52 4.88 7.81
C GLY A 110 -9.35 6.16 7.73
N LEU A 111 -10.28 6.35 8.67
CA LEU A 111 -11.08 7.57 8.78
C LEU A 111 -10.21 8.79 9.06
N ALA A 112 -9.26 8.71 9.99
CA ALA A 112 -8.30 9.77 10.25
C ALA A 112 -7.49 10.12 8.99
N ALA A 113 -7.07 9.11 8.22
CA ALA A 113 -6.34 9.33 6.98
C ALA A 113 -7.16 10.09 5.92
N ILE A 114 -8.49 9.94 5.87
CA ILE A 114 -9.35 10.74 4.96
C ILE A 114 -9.16 12.23 5.23
N PHE A 115 -9.10 12.65 6.49
CA PHE A 115 -8.96 14.05 6.88
C PHE A 115 -7.51 14.57 6.79
N LEU A 116 -6.53 13.68 6.99
CA LEU A 116 -5.11 14.07 7.11
C LEU A 116 -4.34 14.03 5.79
N ILE A 117 -4.75 13.21 4.83
CA ILE A 117 -4.07 13.10 3.53
C ILE A 117 -4.23 14.41 2.76
N ARG A 118 -3.09 15.05 2.45
CA ARG A 118 -3.03 16.28 1.64
C ARG A 118 -2.19 16.14 0.38
N HIS A 119 -1.29 15.17 0.38
CA HIS A 119 -0.33 14.98 -0.70
C HIS A 119 -0.60 13.68 -1.44
N TYR A 120 -0.37 13.70 -2.75
CA TYR A 120 -0.41 12.51 -3.58
C TYR A 120 0.73 12.54 -4.59
N GLU A 121 1.18 11.37 -4.98
CA GLU A 121 2.10 11.17 -6.10
C GLU A 121 1.48 10.19 -7.10
N ILE A 122 1.95 10.26 -8.34
CA ILE A 122 1.49 9.37 -9.41
C ILE A 122 2.57 8.32 -9.63
N VAL A 123 2.20 7.06 -9.45
CA VAL A 123 3.05 5.91 -9.73
C VAL A 123 2.75 5.40 -11.13
N ASN A 124 3.78 5.37 -11.97
CA ASN A 124 3.67 4.85 -13.33
C ASN A 124 3.83 3.32 -13.31
N ILE A 125 2.78 2.60 -13.69
CA ILE A 125 2.76 1.13 -13.67
C ILE A 125 3.22 0.57 -15.01
N ASN A 126 2.80 1.21 -16.10
CA ASN A 126 3.22 0.98 -17.47
C ASN A 126 2.93 2.26 -18.28
N GLN A 127 3.23 2.26 -19.59
CA GLN A 127 3.04 3.43 -20.46
C GLN A 127 1.60 3.97 -20.49
N TYR A 128 0.60 3.17 -20.12
CA TYR A 128 -0.82 3.49 -20.26
C TYR A 128 -1.59 3.57 -18.92
N SER A 129 -0.95 3.23 -17.80
CA SER A 129 -1.62 3.13 -16.50
C SER A 129 -0.77 3.74 -15.40
N SER A 130 -1.41 4.64 -14.66
CA SER A 130 -0.85 5.27 -13.48
C SER A 130 -1.83 5.19 -12.32
N VAL A 131 -1.30 5.17 -11.10
CA VAL A 131 -2.08 5.08 -9.86
C VAL A 131 -1.66 6.18 -8.91
N LYS A 132 -2.64 6.81 -8.26
CA LYS A 132 -2.38 7.78 -7.21
C LYS A 132 -2.07 7.06 -5.91
N ILE A 133 -0.91 7.37 -5.35
CA ILE A 133 -0.57 7.06 -3.96
C ILE A 133 -0.63 8.34 -3.15
N TYR A 134 -0.88 8.21 -1.85
CA TYR A 134 -1.20 9.32 -0.97
C TYR A 134 -0.27 9.34 0.24
N PHE A 135 0.01 10.52 0.77
CA PHE A 135 0.90 10.71 1.91
C PHE A 135 0.23 11.60 2.96
N LEU A 136 0.43 11.26 4.24
CA LEU A 136 0.09 12.15 5.34
C LEU A 136 1.07 13.33 5.40
N ILE A 137 2.37 13.03 5.26
CA ILE A 137 3.46 13.99 5.28
C ILE A 137 4.24 13.80 3.98
N LYS A 138 4.55 14.90 3.30
CA LYS A 138 5.35 14.85 2.07
C LYS A 138 6.73 14.27 2.37
N GLU A 139 7.11 13.22 1.66
CA GLU A 139 8.44 12.63 1.80
C GLU A 139 9.48 13.47 1.05
N ASN A 140 10.59 13.77 1.72
CA ASN A 140 11.74 14.39 1.08
C ASN A 140 12.54 13.33 0.32
N TYR A 141 13.02 13.68 -0.87
CA TYR A 141 13.77 12.78 -1.75
C TYR A 141 15.15 12.41 -1.14
N ASP A 142 15.72 13.29 -0.32
CA ASP A 142 17.07 13.14 0.25
C ASP A 142 17.07 12.72 1.73
N ALA A 143 15.92 12.33 2.29
CA ALA A 143 15.83 11.92 3.68
C ALA A 143 16.52 10.57 3.93
N SER A 144 17.84 10.62 4.12
CA SER A 144 18.62 9.59 4.80
C SER A 144 18.53 9.86 6.29
N TYR A 145 18.00 8.89 7.04
CA TYR A 145 18.07 8.84 8.51
C TYR A 145 19.00 7.72 8.91
#